data_AF-A0A2D9XEE5-F1
#
_entry.id   AF-A0A2D9XEE5-F1
#
_cell.length_a   1.000
_cell.length_b   1.000
_cell.length_c   1.000
_cell.angle_alpha   90.00
_cell.angle_beta   90.00
_cell.angle_gamma   90.00
#
_symmetry.space_group_name_H-M   'P 1'
#
loop_
_entity.id
_entity.type
_entity.pdbx_description
1 polymer ?
#
loop_
_entity_poly.entity_id
_entity_poly.type
_entity_poly.pdbx_seq_one_letter_code
_entity_poly.pdbx_strand_id
1 'polypeptide(L)'
;MNPPVVYAVQSLRSSRNGSGMASKTRRKSKNHDTFKSNLSSGSFAISPNFLGRDSRLPAFLIVGLAALALMPRIQTNDTLIWSFVAAAVFLGLWLAFLLSRGQAERDTYSFDIALRPQHYIQACVQFSVYAYWGYHWELIPGSGLRPVYDHALLMLGQIIFAYAFGILLSWSRHQKYILGFGPIPIIFSVNLFLWFRDDWFYMQFLMIALGFMGKEYIRWNREGRSMHIFNPSAFALGLFSLVLILTNTTHLTWGQEIASTLTLAPNIYTFLFLIGLVVMYFFSITLVAGMAAISLFVLSTLYSSFAGVPYFLDSEIPAAVFLGLHLLVTDPSTSPRTALGKLIFGVFYGCGVFVLYTLLGALGAPTFYDKLLCVPILNLSVIAIDKIVRSVQSENVLNVWKQNWMSGRANLAHMIAWVVIFGSMSVLGKTDGQHTGDSLPFWQQACVEG
;
A
#
# COMPACT_ATOMS: atom_id res chain seq x y z
N MET A 1 -25.45 56.70 -0.37
CA MET A 1 -26.50 55.67 -0.62
C MET A 1 -26.29 55.12 -2.02
N ASN A 2 -26.67 53.87 -2.25
CA ASN A 2 -26.89 53.23 -3.56
C ASN A 2 -28.28 53.67 -4.12
N PRO A 3 -28.77 53.29 -5.33
CA PRO A 3 -28.12 52.63 -6.49
C PRO A 3 -28.51 53.24 -7.91
N PRO A 4 -29.11 52.57 -8.93
CA PRO A 4 -28.46 51.86 -10.07
C PRO A 4 -28.98 52.11 -11.54
N VAL A 5 -28.42 51.34 -12.50
CA VAL A 5 -28.92 50.91 -13.86
C VAL A 5 -29.18 52.00 -14.95
N VAL A 6 -29.31 51.73 -16.27
CA VAL A 6 -29.55 50.49 -17.08
C VAL A 6 -28.65 50.45 -18.33
N TYR A 7 -28.39 49.25 -18.90
CA TYR A 7 -27.82 49.05 -20.24
C TYR A 7 -28.87 48.45 -21.21
N ALA A 8 -28.89 48.89 -22.49
CA ALA A 8 -29.73 48.30 -23.54
C ALA A 8 -29.06 48.24 -24.93
N VAL A 9 -29.33 47.15 -25.63
CA VAL A 9 -28.87 46.70 -26.97
C VAL A 9 -29.48 47.61 -28.08
N GLN A 10 -28.89 47.91 -29.26
CA GLN A 10 -28.77 47.01 -30.44
C GLN A 10 -28.17 47.70 -31.71
N SER A 11 -27.83 46.89 -32.75
CA SER A 11 -27.76 47.23 -34.21
C SER A 11 -26.47 47.92 -34.76
N LEU A 12 -26.09 47.89 -36.06
CA LEU A 12 -26.34 47.00 -37.22
C LEU A 12 -25.40 47.34 -38.42
N ARG A 13 -24.96 46.34 -39.23
CA ARG A 13 -24.54 46.35 -40.67
C ARG A 13 -23.85 44.99 -40.99
N SER A 14 -24.24 44.15 -41.97
CA SER A 14 -24.27 44.24 -43.46
C SER A 14 -22.86 44.13 -44.11
N SER A 15 -22.60 43.44 -45.24
CA SER A 15 -23.50 42.84 -46.26
C SER A 15 -22.76 41.86 -47.22
N ARG A 16 -23.53 41.16 -48.09
CA ARG A 16 -23.15 40.45 -49.36
C ARG A 16 -22.35 39.11 -49.30
N ASN A 17 -22.45 38.21 -50.30
CA ASN A 17 -23.62 37.76 -51.09
C ASN A 17 -23.38 36.44 -51.87
N GLY A 18 -24.43 35.61 -52.03
CA GLY A 18 -24.61 34.57 -53.06
C GLY A 18 -23.78 33.26 -52.97
N SER A 19 -24.11 32.16 -53.69
CA SER A 19 -25.40 31.64 -54.23
C SER A 19 -25.18 30.36 -55.04
N GLY A 20 -25.92 29.27 -54.81
CA GLY A 20 -25.84 28.03 -55.63
C GLY A 20 -26.88 26.96 -55.28
N MET A 21 -27.50 26.31 -56.28
CA MET A 21 -28.71 25.47 -56.15
C MET A 21 -28.76 24.37 -57.24
N ALA A 22 -29.43 23.21 -57.10
CA ALA A 22 -30.14 22.63 -55.95
C ALA A 22 -29.77 21.13 -55.77
N SER A 23 -30.58 20.06 -55.83
CA SER A 23 -32.02 19.80 -56.08
C SER A 23 -32.46 18.48 -55.41
N LYS A 24 -33.76 18.15 -55.44
CA LYS A 24 -34.38 16.93 -54.86
C LYS A 24 -34.53 15.82 -55.92
N THR A 25 -34.78 14.57 -55.50
CA THR A 25 -35.80 13.66 -56.09
C THR A 25 -36.23 12.61 -55.04
N ARG A 26 -37.42 12.02 -55.17
CA ARG A 26 -38.13 11.20 -54.17
C ARG A 26 -38.89 10.05 -54.87
N ARG A 27 -38.90 8.83 -54.32
CA ARG A 27 -39.82 7.76 -54.76
C ARG A 27 -40.30 6.88 -53.59
N LYS A 28 -41.50 6.32 -53.71
CA LYS A 28 -42.21 5.47 -52.74
C LYS A 28 -42.73 4.21 -53.44
N SER A 29 -42.65 3.05 -52.79
CA SER A 29 -43.47 1.84 -53.02
C SER A 29 -43.09 0.78 -51.96
N LYS A 30 -43.89 -0.23 -51.59
CA LYS A 30 -45.31 -0.33 -51.16
C LYS A 30 -45.42 -1.72 -50.47
N ASN A 31 -46.42 -1.95 -49.61
CA ASN A 31 -46.51 -3.13 -48.73
C ASN A 31 -46.59 -4.49 -49.46
N HIS A 32 -46.20 -5.56 -48.77
CA HIS A 32 -47.07 -6.74 -48.65
C HIS A 32 -46.86 -7.47 -47.32
N ASP A 33 -47.95 -8.00 -46.75
CA ASP A 33 -47.99 -8.64 -45.43
C ASP A 33 -47.72 -10.16 -45.50
N THR A 34 -47.19 -10.73 -44.40
CA THR A 34 -47.56 -12.10 -44.02
C THR A 34 -47.48 -12.30 -42.49
N PHE A 35 -48.63 -12.41 -41.84
CA PHE A 35 -48.72 -12.80 -40.43
C PHE A 35 -48.83 -14.32 -40.34
N LYS A 36 -47.93 -14.99 -39.61
CA LYS A 36 -48.07 -16.40 -39.23
C LYS A 36 -47.71 -16.60 -37.76
N SER A 37 -48.74 -16.69 -36.94
CA SER A 37 -48.68 -17.25 -35.60
C SER A 37 -48.42 -18.75 -35.65
N ASN A 38 -47.61 -19.27 -34.72
CA ASN A 38 -47.90 -20.58 -34.12
C ASN A 38 -47.25 -20.72 -32.74
N LEU A 39 -47.73 -21.73 -31.99
CA LEU A 39 -47.57 -21.82 -30.54
C LEU A 39 -46.17 -22.26 -30.07
N SER A 40 -45.95 -21.96 -28.79
CA SER A 40 -44.87 -22.42 -27.92
C SER A 40 -44.40 -23.87 -28.13
N SER A 41 -43.09 -24.05 -28.23
CA SER A 41 -42.41 -25.21 -27.63
C SER A 41 -41.35 -24.68 -26.64
N GLY A 42 -41.45 -25.10 -25.38
CA GLY A 42 -40.61 -24.59 -24.30
C GLY A 42 -39.23 -25.23 -24.28
N SER A 43 -38.32 -24.82 -25.17
CA SER A 43 -36.91 -25.18 -25.08
C SER A 43 -36.18 -24.22 -24.15
N PHE A 44 -35.92 -24.65 -22.91
CA PHE A 44 -34.95 -24.00 -22.02
C PHE A 44 -33.53 -24.31 -22.51
N ALA A 45 -33.17 -23.74 -23.65
CA ALA A 45 -31.84 -23.87 -24.25
C ALA A 45 -30.81 -23.10 -23.42
N ILE A 46 -30.31 -23.73 -22.35
CA ILE A 46 -29.18 -23.22 -21.55
C ILE A 46 -27.99 -23.07 -22.49
N SER A 47 -27.75 -21.84 -22.94
CA SER A 47 -26.64 -21.54 -23.85
C SER A 47 -25.31 -21.80 -23.13
N PRO A 48 -24.39 -22.59 -23.68
CA PRO A 48 -23.18 -23.04 -22.98
C PRO A 48 -22.16 -21.93 -22.67
N ASN A 49 -22.42 -20.68 -23.12
CA ASN A 49 -21.68 -19.48 -22.72
C ASN A 49 -22.14 -18.92 -21.37
N PHE A 50 -22.41 -19.79 -20.38
CA PHE A 50 -22.88 -19.39 -19.05
C PHE A 50 -21.83 -18.56 -18.27
N LEU A 51 -20.54 -18.76 -18.59
CA LEU A 51 -19.45 -17.86 -18.22
C LEU A 51 -19.07 -16.99 -19.43
N GLY A 52 -19.44 -15.70 -19.37
CA GLY A 52 -18.82 -14.66 -20.21
C GLY A 52 -17.30 -14.67 -20.02
N ARG A 53 -16.54 -14.35 -21.08
CA ARG A 53 -15.08 -14.57 -21.17
C ARG A 53 -14.30 -14.12 -19.93
N ASP A 54 -14.69 -12.99 -19.36
CA ASP A 54 -13.99 -12.32 -18.26
C ASP A 54 -14.24 -13.00 -16.89
N SER A 55 -15.39 -13.63 -16.68
CA SER A 55 -15.72 -14.38 -15.45
C SER A 55 -14.83 -15.61 -15.21
N ARG A 56 -14.10 -16.06 -16.24
CA ARG A 56 -13.17 -17.20 -16.14
C ARG A 56 -11.96 -16.92 -15.26
N LEU A 57 -11.49 -15.66 -15.19
CA LEU A 57 -10.32 -15.29 -14.38
C LEU A 57 -10.58 -15.43 -12.87
N PRO A 58 -11.62 -14.82 -12.27
CA PRO A 58 -11.90 -15.03 -10.84
C PRO A 58 -12.25 -16.49 -10.55
N ALA A 59 -12.96 -17.19 -11.45
CA ALA A 59 -13.23 -18.63 -11.28
C ALA A 59 -11.92 -19.46 -11.19
N PHE A 60 -10.96 -19.22 -12.08
CA PHE A 60 -9.66 -19.87 -12.05
C PHE A 60 -8.85 -19.54 -10.79
N LEU A 61 -8.88 -18.29 -10.33
CA LEU A 61 -8.22 -17.88 -9.08
C LEU A 61 -8.84 -18.57 -7.85
N ILE A 62 -10.18 -18.70 -7.80
CA ILE A 62 -10.89 -19.38 -6.71
C ILE A 62 -10.57 -20.88 -6.70
N VAL A 63 -10.58 -21.53 -7.87
CA VAL A 63 -10.16 -22.94 -8.00
C VAL A 63 -8.69 -23.13 -7.65
N GLY A 64 -7.81 -22.18 -8.02
CA GLY A 64 -6.40 -22.18 -7.63
C GLY A 64 -6.20 -22.05 -6.12
N LEU A 65 -6.98 -21.21 -5.45
CA LEU A 65 -6.97 -21.06 -3.99
C LEU A 65 -7.44 -22.34 -3.29
N ALA A 66 -8.50 -22.99 -3.80
CA ALA A 66 -8.95 -24.28 -3.31
C ALA A 66 -7.91 -25.40 -3.56
N ALA A 67 -7.25 -25.40 -4.72
CA ALA A 67 -6.20 -26.38 -5.05
C ALA A 67 -4.95 -26.22 -4.17
N LEU A 68 -4.60 -25.00 -3.74
CA LEU A 68 -3.53 -24.79 -2.76
C LEU A 68 -3.81 -25.47 -1.43
N ALA A 69 -5.08 -25.62 -1.02
CA ALA A 69 -5.43 -26.33 0.22
C ALA A 69 -4.97 -27.81 0.22
N LEU A 70 -4.76 -28.41 -0.96
CA LEU A 70 -4.27 -29.79 -1.12
C LEU A 70 -2.74 -29.92 -1.03
N MET A 71 -2.01 -28.81 -0.92
CA MET A 71 -0.54 -28.84 -0.83
C MET A 71 -0.07 -29.33 0.55
N PRO A 72 1.01 -30.13 0.64
CA PRO A 72 1.46 -30.71 1.91
C PRO A 72 1.64 -29.69 3.04
N ARG A 73 2.18 -28.49 2.74
CA ARG A 73 2.40 -27.42 3.72
C ARG A 73 1.12 -26.78 4.27
N ILE A 74 -0.02 -26.92 3.59
CA ILE A 74 -1.33 -26.49 4.12
C ILE A 74 -2.03 -27.66 4.82
N GLN A 75 -1.82 -28.89 4.33
CA GLN A 75 -2.30 -30.12 4.96
C GLN A 75 -1.67 -30.44 6.34
N THR A 76 -0.63 -29.73 6.78
CA THR A 76 -0.03 -29.89 8.12
C THR A 76 -0.82 -29.25 9.27
N ASN A 77 -1.85 -28.44 8.98
CA ASN A 77 -2.60 -27.71 10.02
C ASN A 77 -4.07 -27.53 9.61
N ASP A 78 -5.01 -28.01 10.44
CA ASP A 78 -6.45 -27.95 10.15
C ASP A 78 -6.94 -26.51 9.91
N THR A 79 -6.46 -25.53 10.69
CA THR A 79 -6.85 -24.14 10.49
C THR A 79 -6.35 -23.58 9.16
N LEU A 80 -5.17 -23.99 8.66
CA LEU A 80 -4.75 -23.63 7.30
C LEU A 80 -5.69 -24.21 6.24
N ILE A 81 -6.04 -25.50 6.34
CA ILE A 81 -6.99 -26.15 5.40
C ILE A 81 -8.31 -25.38 5.39
N TRP A 82 -8.91 -25.17 6.57
CA TRP A 82 -10.18 -24.46 6.70
C TRP A 82 -10.09 -22.99 6.29
N SER A 83 -8.97 -22.30 6.52
CA SER A 83 -8.76 -20.92 6.07
C SER A 83 -8.83 -20.81 4.55
N PHE A 84 -8.13 -21.69 3.82
CA PHE A 84 -8.13 -21.69 2.35
C PHE A 84 -9.48 -22.15 1.78
N VAL A 85 -10.07 -23.21 2.34
CA VAL A 85 -11.38 -23.73 1.90
C VAL A 85 -12.48 -22.70 2.14
N ALA A 86 -12.57 -22.09 3.33
CA ALA A 86 -13.57 -21.07 3.63
C ALA A 86 -13.41 -19.82 2.76
N ALA A 87 -12.17 -19.37 2.52
CA ALA A 87 -11.90 -18.25 1.63
C ALA A 87 -12.32 -18.55 0.17
N ALA A 88 -12.03 -19.75 -0.34
CA ALA A 88 -12.45 -20.17 -1.67
C ALA A 88 -13.98 -20.33 -1.78
N VAL A 89 -14.66 -20.91 -0.78
CA VAL A 89 -16.12 -21.02 -0.73
C VAL A 89 -16.78 -19.64 -0.68
N PHE A 90 -16.30 -18.73 0.17
CA PHE A 90 -16.79 -17.34 0.26
C PHE A 90 -16.69 -16.62 -1.10
N LEU A 91 -15.52 -16.64 -1.74
CA LEU A 91 -15.31 -16.03 -3.05
C LEU A 91 -16.16 -16.71 -4.14
N GLY A 92 -16.34 -18.03 -4.07
CA GLY A 92 -17.17 -18.80 -4.99
C GLY A 92 -18.66 -18.44 -4.90
N LEU A 93 -19.20 -18.34 -3.68
CA LEU A 93 -20.57 -17.89 -3.43
C LEU A 93 -20.78 -16.43 -3.88
N TRP A 94 -19.81 -15.55 -3.64
CA TRP A 94 -19.86 -14.16 -4.10
C TRP A 94 -19.80 -14.05 -5.63
N LEU A 95 -18.95 -14.83 -6.31
CA LEU A 95 -18.94 -14.90 -7.78
C LEU A 95 -20.27 -15.44 -8.31
N ALA A 96 -20.84 -16.49 -7.71
CA ALA A 96 -22.14 -17.02 -8.09
C ALA A 96 -23.27 -15.97 -7.95
N PHE A 97 -23.27 -15.21 -6.85
CA PHE A 97 -24.22 -14.11 -6.62
C PHE A 97 -24.10 -12.97 -7.65
N LEU A 98 -22.88 -12.63 -8.08
CA LEU A 98 -22.68 -11.66 -9.17
C LEU A 98 -23.12 -12.23 -10.52
N LEU A 99 -22.85 -13.52 -10.80
CA LEU A 99 -23.27 -14.18 -12.04
C LEU A 99 -24.79 -14.42 -12.12
N SER A 100 -25.51 -14.49 -11.00
CA SER A 100 -26.98 -14.57 -10.97
C SER A 100 -27.69 -13.24 -11.26
N ARG A 101 -26.97 -12.11 -11.36
CA ARG A 101 -27.57 -10.80 -11.65
C ARG A 101 -27.99 -10.63 -13.11
N GLY A 102 -28.81 -9.61 -13.36
CA GLY A 102 -29.32 -9.27 -14.69
C GLY A 102 -28.20 -8.99 -15.69
N GLN A 103 -28.42 -9.31 -16.97
CA GLN A 103 -27.36 -9.24 -17.99
C GLN A 103 -26.73 -7.83 -18.12
N ALA A 104 -27.55 -6.77 -18.07
CA ALA A 104 -27.07 -5.39 -18.11
C ALA A 104 -26.14 -5.00 -16.94
N GLU A 105 -26.23 -5.67 -15.78
CA GLU A 105 -25.25 -5.51 -14.70
C GLU A 105 -23.95 -6.27 -15.01
N ARG A 106 -24.07 -7.49 -15.55
CA ARG A 106 -22.92 -8.35 -15.90
C ARG A 106 -22.12 -7.78 -17.08
N ASP A 107 -22.74 -7.01 -17.96
CA ASP A 107 -22.07 -6.26 -19.03
C ASP A 107 -21.12 -5.17 -18.48
N THR A 108 -21.22 -4.80 -17.19
CA THR A 108 -20.22 -3.93 -16.51
C THR A 108 -18.96 -4.67 -16.06
N TYR A 109 -19.00 -6.00 -15.98
CA TYR A 109 -17.93 -6.84 -15.40
C TYR A 109 -16.79 -7.04 -16.40
N SER A 110 -15.89 -6.07 -16.46
CA SER A 110 -14.77 -6.04 -17.41
C SER A 110 -13.45 -5.64 -16.75
N PHE A 111 -12.36 -5.81 -17.51
CA PHE A 111 -10.98 -5.52 -17.09
C PHE A 111 -10.36 -4.39 -17.91
N ASP A 112 -9.58 -3.53 -17.26
CA ASP A 112 -8.58 -2.68 -17.91
C ASP A 112 -7.18 -3.14 -17.45
N ILE A 113 -6.19 -3.21 -18.35
CA ILE A 113 -4.81 -3.59 -17.99
C ILE A 113 -3.98 -2.33 -17.71
N ALA A 114 -3.35 -2.24 -16.55
CA ALA A 114 -2.45 -1.13 -16.22
C ALA A 114 -1.22 -1.57 -15.41
N LEU A 115 -0.10 -1.74 -16.10
CA LEU A 115 1.21 -1.98 -15.49
C LEU A 115 1.80 -0.62 -15.05
N ARG A 116 1.95 -0.41 -13.74
CA ARG A 116 2.51 0.83 -13.17
C ARG A 116 3.88 0.57 -12.54
N PRO A 117 4.91 1.41 -12.81
CA PRO A 117 6.23 1.32 -12.19
C PRO A 117 6.18 1.22 -10.66
N GLN A 118 5.31 2.00 -10.01
CA GLN A 118 5.13 1.99 -8.55
C GLN A 118 4.82 0.59 -8.00
N HIS A 119 4.10 -0.26 -8.74
CA HIS A 119 3.73 -1.60 -8.24
C HIS A 119 4.85 -2.63 -8.46
N TYR A 120 5.41 -2.73 -9.67
CA TYR A 120 6.36 -3.81 -9.96
C TYR A 120 7.76 -3.54 -9.38
N ILE A 121 8.21 -2.27 -9.32
CA ILE A 121 9.51 -1.94 -8.71
C ILE A 121 9.45 -2.17 -7.19
N GLN A 122 8.37 -1.76 -6.53
CA GLN A 122 8.17 -2.03 -5.10
C GLN A 122 8.07 -3.53 -4.83
N ALA A 123 7.38 -4.30 -5.68
CA ALA A 123 7.33 -5.76 -5.56
C ALA A 123 8.71 -6.42 -5.72
N CYS A 124 9.53 -6.01 -6.71
CA CYS A 124 10.89 -6.53 -6.88
C CYS A 124 11.80 -6.20 -5.69
N VAL A 125 11.71 -4.98 -5.14
CA VAL A 125 12.50 -4.56 -3.98
C VAL A 125 12.05 -5.27 -2.70
N GLN A 126 10.76 -5.46 -2.47
CA GLN A 126 10.27 -6.23 -1.32
C GLN A 126 10.62 -7.73 -1.47
N PHE A 127 10.61 -8.27 -2.69
CA PHE A 127 11.06 -9.63 -2.96
C PHE A 127 12.56 -9.82 -2.66
N SER A 128 13.42 -8.83 -2.93
CA SER A 128 14.83 -8.94 -2.53
C SER A 128 15.02 -8.91 -1.01
N VAL A 129 14.17 -8.22 -0.23
CA VAL A 129 14.17 -8.35 1.24
C VAL A 129 13.82 -9.77 1.66
N TYR A 130 12.76 -10.36 1.10
CA TYR A 130 12.40 -11.75 1.41
C TYR A 130 13.50 -12.75 1.03
N ALA A 131 14.14 -12.58 -0.12
CA ALA A 131 15.24 -13.44 -0.57
C ALA A 131 16.52 -13.26 0.27
N TYR A 132 16.79 -12.05 0.79
CA TYR A 132 17.99 -11.79 1.58
C TYR A 132 17.81 -12.13 3.06
N TRP A 133 16.88 -11.46 3.75
CA TRP A 133 16.63 -11.72 5.16
C TRP A 133 16.05 -13.13 5.40
N GLY A 134 15.21 -13.64 4.50
CA GLY A 134 14.73 -15.02 4.55
C GLY A 134 15.79 -16.10 4.30
N TYR A 135 16.97 -15.74 3.77
CA TYR A 135 18.13 -16.63 3.77
C TYR A 135 18.77 -16.73 5.17
N HIS A 136 18.79 -15.61 5.91
CA HIS A 136 19.50 -15.50 7.19
C HIS A 136 18.65 -15.80 8.42
N TRP A 137 17.31 -15.66 8.35
CA TRP A 137 16.42 -16.12 9.40
C TRP A 137 16.21 -17.64 9.33
N GLU A 138 17.10 -18.37 10.02
CA GLU A 138 16.86 -19.77 10.39
C GLU A 138 16.16 -19.84 11.75
N LEU A 139 15.13 -20.68 11.89
CA LEU A 139 14.34 -20.82 13.12
C LEU A 139 15.16 -21.47 14.25
N ILE A 140 16.02 -22.41 13.87
CA ILE A 140 17.02 -23.06 14.74
C ILE A 140 18.34 -23.00 13.95
N PRO A 141 19.41 -22.37 14.46
CA PRO A 141 20.66 -22.23 13.72
C PRO A 141 21.23 -23.57 13.25
N GLY A 142 21.51 -23.69 11.95
CA GLY A 142 22.06 -24.92 11.36
C GLY A 142 21.02 -26.00 11.03
N SER A 143 19.72 -25.76 11.30
CA SER A 143 18.65 -26.66 10.86
C SER A 143 18.27 -26.49 9.39
N GLY A 144 18.62 -25.37 8.77
CA GLY A 144 18.14 -24.98 7.44
C GLY A 144 16.65 -24.61 7.36
N LEU A 145 15.90 -24.68 8.46
CA LEU A 145 14.48 -24.32 8.51
C LEU A 145 14.32 -22.80 8.51
N ARG A 146 13.73 -22.25 7.44
CA ARG A 146 13.64 -20.80 7.18
C ARG A 146 12.18 -20.36 7.09
N PRO A 147 11.60 -19.75 8.15
CA PRO A 147 10.16 -19.43 8.20
C PRO A 147 9.66 -18.60 7.02
N VAL A 148 10.48 -17.68 6.51
CA VAL A 148 10.15 -16.83 5.36
C VAL A 148 9.90 -17.64 4.08
N TYR A 149 10.67 -18.71 3.86
CA TYR A 149 10.57 -19.54 2.66
C TYR A 149 9.45 -20.58 2.79
N ASP A 150 9.26 -21.11 3.99
CA ASP A 150 8.14 -21.97 4.35
C ASP A 150 6.78 -21.25 4.15
N HIS A 151 6.70 -19.99 4.58
CA HIS A 151 5.53 -19.11 4.40
C HIS A 151 5.27 -18.68 2.95
N ALA A 152 6.18 -18.94 2.00
CA ALA A 152 6.04 -18.48 0.61
C ALA A 152 4.79 -19.05 -0.09
N LEU A 153 4.39 -20.28 0.23
CA LEU A 153 3.16 -20.89 -0.29
C LEU A 153 1.90 -20.20 0.27
N LEU A 154 1.93 -19.86 1.56
CA LEU A 154 0.86 -19.12 2.23
C LEU A 154 0.74 -17.71 1.65
N MET A 155 1.87 -17.07 1.33
CA MET A 155 1.92 -15.78 0.66
C MET A 155 1.40 -15.84 -0.79
N LEU A 156 1.63 -16.93 -1.53
CA LEU A 156 1.01 -17.16 -2.84
C LEU A 156 -0.52 -17.26 -2.72
N GLY A 157 -1.04 -17.97 -1.71
CA GLY A 157 -2.47 -18.01 -1.40
C GLY A 157 -3.06 -16.62 -1.14
N GLN A 158 -2.35 -15.81 -0.34
CA GLN A 158 -2.72 -14.40 -0.08
C GLN A 158 -2.78 -13.56 -1.37
N ILE A 159 -1.84 -13.74 -2.30
CA ILE A 159 -1.83 -13.04 -3.61
C ILE A 159 -3.04 -13.46 -4.46
N ILE A 160 -3.30 -14.76 -4.58
CA ILE A 160 -4.44 -15.30 -5.35
C ILE A 160 -5.77 -14.78 -4.78
N PHE A 161 -5.94 -14.85 -3.45
CA PHE A 161 -7.09 -14.28 -2.74
C PHE A 161 -7.24 -12.78 -3.02
N ALA A 162 -6.16 -11.99 -2.95
CA ALA A 162 -6.20 -10.55 -3.18
C ALA A 162 -6.61 -10.15 -4.62
N TYR A 163 -6.19 -10.93 -5.62
CA TYR A 163 -6.70 -10.75 -6.99
C TYR A 163 -8.19 -11.10 -7.07
N ALA A 164 -8.61 -12.27 -6.59
CA ALA A 164 -10.01 -12.70 -6.65
C ALA A 164 -10.95 -11.74 -5.90
N PHE A 165 -10.65 -11.46 -4.63
CA PHE A 165 -11.39 -10.51 -3.78
C PHE A 165 -11.46 -9.12 -4.42
N GLY A 166 -10.35 -8.62 -4.97
CA GLY A 166 -10.29 -7.33 -5.65
C GLY A 166 -11.21 -7.26 -6.88
N ILE A 167 -11.24 -8.33 -7.69
CA ILE A 167 -12.11 -8.41 -8.88
C ILE A 167 -13.59 -8.37 -8.48
N LEU A 168 -14.00 -9.23 -7.53
CA LEU A 168 -15.39 -9.29 -7.07
C LEU A 168 -15.83 -7.99 -6.39
N LEU A 169 -14.94 -7.33 -5.65
CA LEU A 169 -15.18 -6.04 -5.01
C LEU A 169 -15.39 -4.90 -6.03
N SER A 170 -14.60 -4.85 -7.11
CA SER A 170 -14.80 -3.88 -8.20
C SER A 170 -16.14 -4.12 -8.93
N TRP A 171 -16.42 -5.36 -9.30
CA TRP A 171 -17.64 -5.74 -10.02
C TRP A 171 -18.92 -5.53 -9.18
N SER A 172 -18.86 -5.78 -7.86
CA SER A 172 -19.95 -5.46 -6.91
C SER A 172 -20.30 -3.97 -6.82
N ARG A 173 -19.45 -3.10 -7.36
CA ARG A 173 -19.60 -1.63 -7.39
C ARG A 173 -19.80 -1.11 -8.82
N HIS A 174 -20.06 -2.01 -9.78
CA HIS A 174 -20.17 -1.72 -11.22
C HIS A 174 -18.95 -0.97 -11.77
N GLN A 175 -17.77 -1.26 -11.21
CA GLN A 175 -16.49 -0.72 -11.66
C GLN A 175 -15.69 -1.80 -12.39
N LYS A 176 -14.95 -1.38 -13.41
CA LYS A 176 -13.91 -2.22 -14.01
C LYS A 176 -12.84 -2.58 -12.98
N TYR A 177 -12.29 -3.79 -13.06
CA TYR A 177 -11.09 -4.14 -12.30
C TYR A 177 -9.83 -3.79 -13.11
N ILE A 178 -8.87 -3.15 -12.45
CA ILE A 178 -7.59 -2.77 -13.08
C ILE A 178 -6.58 -3.90 -12.84
N LEU A 179 -6.35 -4.72 -13.86
CA LEU A 179 -5.44 -5.85 -13.81
C LEU A 179 -3.97 -5.39 -13.99
N GLY A 180 -3.11 -5.84 -13.09
CA GLY A 180 -1.69 -5.52 -13.05
C GLY A 180 -1.11 -5.79 -11.66
N PHE A 181 0.17 -5.48 -11.45
CA PHE A 181 0.93 -5.83 -10.24
C PHE A 181 0.41 -5.28 -8.89
N GLY A 182 -0.67 -4.49 -8.86
CA GLY A 182 -1.13 -3.75 -7.68
C GLY A 182 -1.33 -4.56 -6.38
N PRO A 183 -1.86 -5.80 -6.40
CA PRO A 183 -1.99 -6.63 -5.21
C PRO A 183 -0.66 -7.11 -4.60
N ILE A 184 0.35 -7.38 -5.43
CA ILE A 184 1.59 -8.05 -5.00
C ILE A 184 2.36 -7.24 -3.94
N PRO A 185 2.68 -5.94 -4.14
CA PRO A 185 3.38 -5.16 -3.13
C PRO A 185 2.52 -4.84 -1.90
N ILE A 186 1.18 -4.97 -1.98
CA ILE A 186 0.31 -4.89 -0.80
C ILE A 186 0.50 -6.14 0.05
N ILE A 187 0.46 -7.34 -0.54
CA ILE A 187 0.68 -8.60 0.21
C ILE A 187 2.11 -8.69 0.74
N PHE A 188 3.11 -8.38 -0.11
CA PHE A 188 4.50 -8.32 0.31
C PHE A 188 4.71 -7.28 1.42
N SER A 189 4.07 -6.11 1.35
CA SER A 189 4.14 -5.11 2.42
C SER A 189 3.43 -5.55 3.71
N VAL A 190 2.31 -6.27 3.67
CA VAL A 190 1.65 -6.76 4.88
C VAL A 190 2.57 -7.76 5.59
N ASN A 191 3.04 -8.78 4.86
CA ASN A 191 3.86 -9.84 5.45
C ASN A 191 5.25 -9.34 5.89
N LEU A 192 5.81 -8.25 5.33
CA LEU A 192 7.08 -7.67 5.80
C LEU A 192 7.00 -7.04 7.21
N PHE A 193 5.81 -6.94 7.78
CA PHE A 193 5.61 -6.37 9.12
C PHE A 193 4.74 -7.24 10.04
N LEU A 194 3.79 -8.00 9.49
CA LEU A 194 2.88 -8.85 10.27
C LEU A 194 2.34 -10.01 9.43
N TRP A 195 2.50 -11.24 9.92
CA TRP A 195 1.65 -12.35 9.54
C TRP A 195 1.18 -13.14 10.77
N PHE A 196 -0.04 -13.67 10.67
CA PHE A 196 -0.61 -14.57 11.67
C PHE A 196 0.09 -15.94 11.67
N ARG A 197 0.15 -16.59 12.84
CA ARG A 197 0.55 -18.00 12.92
C ARG A 197 -0.50 -18.89 12.24
N ASP A 198 -0.09 -20.07 11.82
CA ASP A 198 -0.90 -21.05 11.07
C ASP A 198 -2.29 -21.29 11.69
N ASP A 199 -2.33 -21.45 13.02
CA ASP A 199 -3.55 -21.68 13.82
C ASP A 199 -4.56 -20.52 13.79
N TRP A 200 -4.17 -19.37 13.23
CA TRP A 200 -4.97 -18.13 13.16
C TRP A 200 -4.97 -17.51 11.74
N PHE A 201 -4.50 -18.25 10.74
CA PHE A 201 -4.23 -17.73 9.40
C PHE A 201 -5.45 -17.17 8.67
N TYR A 202 -6.67 -17.54 9.03
CA TYR A 202 -7.90 -16.93 8.49
C TYR A 202 -7.95 -15.41 8.73
N MET A 203 -7.33 -14.92 9.83
CA MET A 203 -7.16 -13.49 10.09
C MET A 203 -6.27 -12.80 9.05
N GLN A 204 -5.34 -13.52 8.40
CA GLN A 204 -4.51 -13.00 7.32
C GLN A 204 -5.38 -12.63 6.10
N PHE A 205 -6.31 -13.52 5.70
CA PHE A 205 -7.27 -13.22 4.62
C PHE A 205 -8.22 -12.07 4.99
N LEU A 206 -8.66 -12.00 6.26
CA LEU A 206 -9.49 -10.90 6.75
C LEU A 206 -8.74 -9.55 6.74
N MET A 207 -7.47 -9.54 7.14
CA MET A 207 -6.59 -8.37 7.10
C MET A 207 -6.40 -7.86 5.66
N ILE A 208 -6.19 -8.76 4.70
CA ILE A 208 -6.11 -8.43 3.27
C ILE A 208 -7.43 -7.85 2.76
N ALA A 209 -8.56 -8.51 3.07
CA ALA A 209 -9.89 -8.06 2.68
C ALA A 209 -10.16 -6.63 3.17
N LEU A 210 -9.85 -6.34 4.44
CA LEU A 210 -10.01 -5.02 5.04
C LEU A 210 -9.06 -3.96 4.44
N GLY A 211 -7.83 -4.32 4.07
CA GLY A 211 -6.92 -3.44 3.32
C GLY A 211 -7.47 -3.05 1.93
N PHE A 212 -8.04 -4.01 1.21
CA PHE A 212 -8.68 -3.77 -0.10
C PHE A 212 -10.00 -2.99 0.01
N MET A 213 -10.79 -3.25 1.06
CA MET A 213 -11.98 -2.45 1.35
C MET A 213 -11.62 -1.00 1.75
N GLY A 214 -10.61 -0.81 2.60
CA GLY A 214 -10.11 0.51 2.99
C GLY A 214 -9.68 1.34 1.77
N LYS A 215 -8.88 0.74 0.87
CA LYS A 215 -8.50 1.32 -0.43
C LYS A 215 -9.70 1.76 -1.27
N GLU A 216 -10.75 0.96 -1.33
CA GLU A 216 -11.85 1.19 -2.27
C GLU A 216 -12.98 2.07 -1.73
N TYR A 217 -13.23 2.05 -0.42
CA TYR A 217 -14.28 2.86 0.23
C TYR A 217 -13.72 4.15 0.86
N ILE A 218 -12.51 4.14 1.43
CA ILE A 218 -11.96 5.29 2.18
C ILE A 218 -11.14 6.19 1.25
N ARG A 219 -11.88 7.00 0.47
CA ARG A 219 -11.35 7.83 -0.62
C ARG A 219 -11.67 9.31 -0.42
N TRP A 220 -10.79 10.16 -0.93
CA TRP A 220 -10.91 11.63 -0.94
C TRP A 220 -10.71 12.20 -2.34
N ASN A 221 -11.24 13.40 -2.57
CA ASN A 221 -11.00 14.13 -3.82
C ASN A 221 -9.74 15.00 -3.67
N ARG A 222 -8.64 14.56 -4.30
CA ARG A 222 -7.37 15.30 -4.38
C ARG A 222 -7.20 15.79 -5.81
N GLU A 223 -7.24 17.11 -6.00
CA GLU A 223 -6.99 17.76 -7.31
C GLU A 223 -7.92 17.25 -8.42
N GLY A 224 -9.21 17.13 -8.11
CA GLY A 224 -10.26 16.69 -9.06
C GLY A 224 -10.34 15.17 -9.26
N ARG A 225 -9.52 14.38 -8.58
CA ARG A 225 -9.48 12.91 -8.71
C ARG A 225 -9.78 12.22 -7.38
N SER A 226 -10.67 11.23 -7.41
CA SER A 226 -10.93 10.36 -6.25
C SER A 226 -9.78 9.36 -6.08
N MET A 227 -9.01 9.52 -5.00
CA MET A 227 -7.91 8.62 -4.60
C MET A 227 -8.16 8.08 -3.20
N HIS A 228 -7.54 6.96 -2.83
CA HIS A 228 -7.57 6.47 -1.44
C HIS A 228 -6.79 7.42 -0.51
N ILE A 229 -7.17 7.45 0.77
CA ILE A 229 -6.43 8.21 1.80
C ILE A 229 -5.22 7.40 2.27
N PHE A 230 -5.45 6.18 2.73
CA PHE A 230 -4.46 5.32 3.37
C PHE A 230 -3.70 4.43 2.37
N ASN A 231 -2.45 4.09 2.68
CA ASN A 231 -1.77 2.97 2.02
C ASN A 231 -2.53 1.68 2.38
N PRO A 232 -2.96 0.84 1.41
CA PRO A 232 -3.78 -0.34 1.68
C PRO A 232 -3.17 -1.34 2.67
N SER A 233 -1.83 -1.54 2.65
CA SER A 233 -1.17 -2.41 3.62
C SER A 233 -1.09 -1.75 4.99
N ALA A 234 -0.68 -0.48 5.06
CA ALA A 234 -0.58 0.27 6.31
C ALA A 234 -1.93 0.40 7.05
N PHE A 235 -3.03 0.60 6.32
CA PHE A 235 -4.38 0.63 6.89
C PHE A 235 -4.73 -0.68 7.59
N ALA A 236 -4.52 -1.80 6.89
CA ALA A 236 -4.76 -3.13 7.43
C ALA A 236 -3.87 -3.43 8.64
N LEU A 237 -2.55 -3.19 8.50
CA LEU A 237 -1.56 -3.38 9.55
C LEU A 237 -1.88 -2.56 10.80
N GLY A 238 -2.15 -1.26 10.68
CA GLY A 238 -2.45 -0.39 11.81
C GLY A 238 -3.78 -0.73 12.50
N LEU A 239 -4.81 -1.09 11.74
CA LEU A 239 -6.09 -1.54 12.30
C LEU A 239 -5.93 -2.84 13.09
N PHE A 240 -5.23 -3.83 12.53
CA PHE A 240 -4.96 -5.10 13.23
C PHE A 240 -4.03 -4.90 14.42
N SER A 241 -3.01 -4.05 14.31
CA SER A 241 -2.13 -3.68 15.43
C SER A 241 -2.93 -3.16 16.62
N LEU A 242 -3.87 -2.24 16.39
CA LEU A 242 -4.73 -1.70 17.43
C LEU A 242 -5.60 -2.80 18.08
N VAL A 243 -6.19 -3.71 17.29
CA VAL A 243 -6.99 -4.83 17.81
C VAL A 243 -6.14 -5.82 18.62
N LEU A 244 -4.95 -6.17 18.13
CA LEU A 244 -4.02 -7.10 18.79
C LEU A 244 -3.49 -6.54 20.12
N ILE A 245 -3.25 -5.23 20.19
CA ILE A 245 -2.91 -4.53 21.44
C ILE A 245 -4.11 -4.53 22.40
N LEU A 246 -5.28 -4.04 21.98
CA LEU A 246 -6.46 -3.89 22.84
C LEU A 246 -7.01 -5.21 23.39
N THR A 247 -6.73 -6.33 22.73
CA THR A 247 -7.12 -7.69 23.18
C THR A 247 -5.97 -8.48 23.81
N ASN A 248 -4.75 -7.93 23.85
CA ASN A 248 -3.52 -8.61 24.29
C ASN A 248 -3.22 -9.92 23.52
N THR A 249 -3.53 -9.96 22.22
CA THR A 249 -3.42 -11.16 21.37
C THR A 249 -2.24 -11.11 20.39
N THR A 250 -1.23 -10.26 20.64
CA THR A 250 -0.04 -10.15 19.77
C THR A 250 0.65 -11.48 19.49
N HIS A 251 0.64 -12.40 20.47
CA HIS A 251 1.22 -13.75 20.35
C HIS A 251 0.58 -14.61 19.24
N LEU A 252 -0.60 -14.25 18.72
CA LEU A 252 -1.22 -14.89 17.56
C LEU A 252 -0.49 -14.60 16.22
N THR A 253 0.52 -13.72 16.25
CA THR A 253 1.31 -13.31 15.09
C THR A 253 2.79 -13.59 15.30
N TRP A 254 3.55 -13.56 14.20
CA TRP A 254 5.01 -13.53 14.20
C TRP A 254 5.58 -12.09 14.23
N GLY A 255 4.78 -11.06 14.55
CA GLY A 255 5.16 -9.66 14.37
C GLY A 255 6.41 -9.22 15.14
N GLN A 256 6.57 -9.74 16.36
CA GLN A 256 7.75 -9.47 17.19
C GLN A 256 9.01 -10.12 16.58
N GLU A 257 8.91 -11.38 16.15
CA GLU A 257 10.01 -12.12 15.53
C GLU A 257 10.38 -11.55 14.14
N ILE A 258 9.41 -11.12 13.34
CA ILE A 258 9.64 -10.41 12.08
C ILE A 258 10.43 -9.11 12.34
N ALA A 259 10.05 -8.36 13.38
CA ALA A 259 10.70 -7.10 13.71
C ALA A 259 12.13 -7.28 14.23
N SER A 260 12.40 -8.29 15.06
CA SER A 260 13.72 -8.54 15.66
C SER A 260 14.68 -9.31 14.75
N THR A 261 14.20 -10.28 13.96
CA THR A 261 15.09 -11.14 13.14
C THR A 261 15.65 -10.45 11.90
N LEU A 262 15.18 -9.24 11.55
CA LEU A 262 15.76 -8.46 10.45
C LEU A 262 17.26 -8.16 10.65
N THR A 263 17.71 -8.01 11.89
CA THR A 263 19.13 -7.78 12.23
C THR A 263 20.01 -9.03 12.11
N LEU A 264 19.43 -10.24 11.95
CA LEU A 264 20.20 -11.46 11.67
C LEU A 264 20.82 -11.49 10.26
N ALA A 265 20.32 -10.65 9.34
CA ALA A 265 20.89 -10.49 8.01
C ALA A 265 22.12 -9.56 8.09
N PRO A 266 23.33 -10.01 7.69
CA PRO A 266 24.53 -9.18 7.74
C PRO A 266 24.37 -7.88 6.93
N ASN A 267 24.82 -6.76 7.48
CA ASN A 267 24.74 -5.45 6.81
C ASN A 267 23.30 -5.05 6.39
N ILE A 268 22.28 -5.40 7.18
CA ILE A 268 20.86 -5.15 6.84
C ILE A 268 20.58 -3.67 6.58
N TYR A 269 21.20 -2.73 7.31
CA TYR A 269 20.95 -1.30 7.11
C TYR A 269 21.51 -0.85 5.76
N THR A 270 22.74 -1.25 5.43
CA THR A 270 23.33 -1.00 4.10
C THR A 270 22.51 -1.65 2.98
N PHE A 271 22.02 -2.88 3.16
CA PHE A 271 21.16 -3.55 2.18
C PHE A 271 19.83 -2.81 1.97
N LEU A 272 19.10 -2.49 3.05
CA LEU A 272 17.83 -1.77 3.01
C LEU A 272 17.99 -0.35 2.45
N PHE A 273 19.12 0.30 2.73
CA PHE A 273 19.47 1.60 2.17
C PHE A 273 19.69 1.51 0.65
N LEU A 274 20.50 0.56 0.17
CA LEU A 274 20.81 0.38 -1.25
C LEU A 274 19.56 0.07 -2.09
N ILE A 275 18.68 -0.84 -1.63
CA ILE A 275 17.42 -1.09 -2.33
C ILE A 275 16.43 0.08 -2.17
N GLY A 276 16.52 0.81 -1.05
CA GLY A 276 15.81 2.06 -0.79
C GLY A 276 16.17 3.17 -1.79
N LEU A 277 17.43 3.27 -2.22
CA LEU A 277 17.86 4.21 -3.26
C LEU A 277 17.14 3.96 -4.60
N VAL A 278 16.78 2.71 -4.92
CA VAL A 278 16.00 2.38 -6.13
C VAL A 278 14.60 2.99 -6.04
N VAL A 279 13.93 2.82 -4.89
CA VAL A 279 12.61 3.39 -4.62
C VAL A 279 12.66 4.93 -4.59
N MET A 280 13.71 5.51 -3.98
CA MET A 280 13.99 6.94 -3.98
C MET A 280 14.17 7.51 -5.39
N TYR A 281 14.92 6.82 -6.25
CA TYR A 281 15.17 7.24 -7.63
C TYR A 281 13.87 7.32 -8.44
N PHE A 282 13.11 6.22 -8.49
CA PHE A 282 11.92 6.14 -9.33
C PHE A 282 10.73 6.97 -8.85
N PHE A 283 10.60 7.22 -7.54
CA PHE A 283 9.42 7.89 -6.96
C PHE A 283 9.70 9.24 -6.31
N SER A 284 10.97 9.66 -6.25
CA SER A 284 11.41 10.93 -5.66
C SER A 284 10.93 11.15 -4.22
N ILE A 285 11.02 10.10 -3.40
CA ILE A 285 10.59 10.09 -1.99
C ILE A 285 11.74 10.35 -0.99
N THR A 286 12.94 10.65 -1.47
CA THR A 286 14.17 10.85 -0.66
C THR A 286 14.00 11.84 0.48
N LEU A 287 13.28 12.95 0.26
CA LEU A 287 12.99 13.94 1.31
C LEU A 287 12.11 13.40 2.44
N VAL A 288 11.30 12.36 2.20
CA VAL A 288 10.51 11.72 3.26
C VAL A 288 11.40 10.82 4.09
N ALA A 289 12.10 9.88 3.44
CA ALA A 289 12.95 8.89 4.10
C ALA A 289 14.14 9.54 4.85
N GLY A 290 14.85 10.46 4.19
CA GLY A 290 15.99 11.15 4.79
C GLY A 290 15.58 12.02 5.98
N MET A 291 14.49 12.80 5.88
CA MET A 291 14.04 13.62 7.01
C MET A 291 13.47 12.79 8.16
N ALA A 292 12.80 11.66 7.87
CA ALA A 292 12.37 10.71 8.89
C ALA A 292 13.56 10.16 9.69
N ALA A 293 14.60 9.69 9.01
CA ALA A 293 15.79 9.16 9.67
C ALA A 293 16.62 10.23 10.39
N ILE A 294 16.75 11.45 9.81
CA ILE A 294 17.39 12.59 10.49
C ILE A 294 16.62 12.96 11.77
N SER A 295 15.29 13.03 11.73
CA SER A 295 14.48 13.31 12.92
C SER A 295 14.60 12.22 13.98
N LEU A 296 14.61 10.95 13.60
CA LEU A 296 14.84 9.84 14.55
C LEU A 296 16.23 9.94 15.18
N PHE A 297 17.28 10.14 14.38
CA PHE A 297 18.66 10.23 14.88
C PHE A 297 18.87 11.43 15.81
N VAL A 298 18.30 12.60 15.47
CA VAL A 298 18.35 13.80 16.33
C VAL A 298 17.60 13.57 17.64
N LEU A 299 16.42 12.96 17.62
CA LEU A 299 15.65 12.67 18.84
C LEU A 299 16.31 11.58 19.71
N SER A 300 16.84 10.52 19.10
CA SER A 300 17.65 9.47 19.77
C SER A 300 18.89 10.09 20.44
N THR A 301 19.65 10.92 19.71
CA THR A 301 20.84 11.59 20.22
C THR A 301 20.51 12.54 21.37
N LEU A 302 19.46 13.36 21.23
CA LEU A 302 19.00 14.26 22.29
C LEU A 302 18.59 13.48 23.54
N TYR A 303 17.75 12.45 23.40
CA TYR A 303 17.37 11.59 24.53
C TYR A 303 18.60 10.98 25.22
N SER A 304 19.49 10.36 24.45
CA SER A 304 20.70 9.71 24.97
C SER A 304 21.62 10.69 25.69
N SER A 305 21.67 11.96 25.24
CA SER A 305 22.45 13.03 25.90
C SER A 305 21.86 13.52 27.23
N PHE A 306 20.56 13.27 27.50
CA PHE A 306 19.90 13.60 28.75
C PHE A 306 19.72 12.40 29.69
N ALA A 307 19.53 11.20 29.14
CA ALA A 307 19.23 9.97 29.87
C ALA A 307 20.44 9.04 30.07
N GLY A 308 21.58 9.30 29.43
CA GLY A 308 22.79 8.45 29.49
C GLY A 308 22.68 7.12 28.72
N VAL A 309 21.47 6.63 28.45
CA VAL A 309 21.20 5.37 27.74
C VAL A 309 20.62 5.60 26.34
N PRO A 310 20.87 4.68 25.38
CA PRO A 310 20.24 4.73 24.06
C PRO A 310 18.71 4.70 24.13
N TYR A 311 18.06 5.41 23.21
CA TYR A 311 16.59 5.48 23.16
C TYR A 311 15.93 4.18 22.67
N PHE A 312 16.48 3.60 21.60
CA PHE A 312 16.13 2.25 21.13
C PHE A 312 17.17 1.25 21.64
N LEU A 313 16.76 0.00 21.88
CA LEU A 313 17.59 -0.98 22.59
C LEU A 313 18.83 -1.45 21.80
N ASP A 314 18.64 -1.82 20.53
CA ASP A 314 19.61 -2.58 19.72
C ASP A 314 20.25 -1.76 18.57
N SER A 315 19.86 -0.49 18.42
CA SER A 315 20.18 0.31 17.24
C SER A 315 19.85 1.79 17.44
N GLU A 316 20.35 2.67 16.56
CA GLU A 316 19.92 4.09 16.51
C GLU A 316 18.55 4.28 15.83
N ILE A 317 18.19 3.35 14.95
CA ILE A 317 16.88 3.24 14.29
C ILE A 317 16.62 1.73 14.10
N PRO A 318 15.58 1.12 14.70
CA PRO A 318 15.32 -0.31 14.55
C PRO A 318 15.19 -0.73 13.08
N ALA A 319 15.79 -1.87 12.70
CA ALA A 319 15.82 -2.35 11.32
C ALA A 319 14.43 -2.40 10.65
N ALA A 320 13.39 -2.74 11.41
CA ALA A 320 12.01 -2.73 10.93
C ALA A 320 11.42 -1.31 10.74
N VAL A 321 11.86 -0.30 11.50
CA VAL A 321 11.53 1.13 11.24
C VAL A 321 12.27 1.60 9.99
N PHE A 322 13.54 1.21 9.83
CA PHE A 322 14.35 1.51 8.66
C PHE A 322 13.80 0.86 7.38
N LEU A 323 13.23 -0.34 7.47
CA LEU A 323 12.44 -0.99 6.42
C LEU A 323 11.17 -0.19 6.10
N GLY A 324 10.46 0.28 7.14
CA GLY A 324 9.25 1.10 7.02
C GLY A 324 9.46 2.39 6.22
N LEU A 325 10.45 3.20 6.61
CA LEU A 325 10.73 4.49 5.96
C LEU A 325 11.21 4.36 4.50
N HIS A 326 11.74 3.20 4.10
CA HIS A 326 12.10 2.90 2.71
C HIS A 326 10.97 2.26 1.88
N LEU A 327 10.14 1.36 2.44
CA LEU A 327 9.22 0.50 1.65
C LEU A 327 7.72 0.61 2.00
N LEU A 328 7.35 1.23 3.13
CA LEU A 328 5.95 1.37 3.58
C LEU A 328 5.41 2.79 3.44
N VAL A 329 6.24 3.79 3.77
CA VAL A 329 5.89 5.23 3.74
C VAL A 329 5.92 5.81 2.31
N THR A 330 6.36 5.02 1.33
CA THR A 330 6.91 5.49 0.07
C THR A 330 5.98 5.46 -1.16
N ASP A 331 4.70 5.11 -0.99
CA ASP A 331 3.70 5.22 -2.07
C ASP A 331 3.34 6.68 -2.41
N PRO A 332 3.61 7.18 -3.64
CA PRO A 332 3.26 8.53 -4.07
C PRO A 332 1.76 8.83 -4.12
N SER A 333 0.91 7.80 -4.02
CA SER A 333 -0.55 7.94 -3.90
C SER A 333 -0.93 8.60 -2.56
N THR A 334 -0.19 8.25 -1.49
CA THR A 334 -0.55 8.52 -0.08
C THR A 334 0.46 9.39 0.67
N SER A 335 1.39 10.02 -0.05
CA SER A 335 2.32 11.03 0.47
C SER A 335 1.98 12.44 -0.04
N PRO A 336 2.58 13.51 0.52
CA PRO A 336 2.61 14.82 -0.12
C PRO A 336 3.38 14.81 -1.44
N ARG A 337 3.00 15.70 -2.36
CA ARG A 337 3.64 15.84 -3.68
C ARG A 337 4.78 16.87 -3.69
N THR A 338 4.64 17.94 -2.93
CA THR A 338 5.58 19.07 -2.84
C THR A 338 6.83 18.74 -2.02
N ALA A 339 7.95 19.43 -2.26
CA ALA A 339 9.19 19.23 -1.51
C ALA A 339 9.01 19.57 -0.01
N LEU A 340 8.42 20.74 0.31
CA LEU A 340 8.11 21.14 1.69
C LEU A 340 7.15 20.15 2.37
N GLY A 341 6.14 19.66 1.65
CA GLY A 341 5.22 18.66 2.19
C GLY A 341 5.93 17.34 2.52
N LYS A 342 6.83 16.87 1.63
CA LYS A 342 7.64 15.67 1.85
C LYS A 342 8.59 15.81 3.06
N LEU A 343 9.18 16.99 3.25
CA LEU A 343 10.01 17.31 4.42
C LEU A 343 9.18 17.22 5.70
N ILE A 344 8.05 17.94 5.78
CA ILE A 344 7.17 17.94 6.97
C ILE A 344 6.68 16.52 7.29
N PHE A 345 6.30 15.76 6.27
CA PHE A 345 5.81 14.38 6.40
C PHE A 345 6.89 13.39 6.85
N GLY A 346 8.15 13.58 6.41
CA GLY A 346 9.30 12.84 6.93
C GLY A 346 9.55 13.14 8.41
N VAL A 347 9.62 14.42 8.78
CA VAL A 347 9.77 14.85 10.18
C VAL A 347 8.64 14.28 11.06
N PHE A 348 7.39 14.35 10.59
CA PHE A 348 6.25 13.77 11.31
C PHE A 348 6.32 12.25 11.45
N TYR A 349 6.92 11.52 10.49
CA TYR A 349 7.18 10.08 10.68
C TYR A 349 8.23 9.84 11.77
N GLY A 350 9.35 10.57 11.74
CA GLY A 350 10.41 10.39 12.74
C GLY A 350 9.93 10.71 14.15
N CYS A 351 9.31 11.88 14.33
CA CYS A 351 8.70 12.24 15.62
C CYS A 351 7.55 11.31 16.02
N GLY A 352 6.75 10.84 15.05
CA GLY A 352 5.59 9.98 15.30
C GLY A 352 5.99 8.58 15.78
N VAL A 353 6.99 7.96 15.15
CA VAL A 353 7.55 6.67 15.59
C VAL A 353 8.20 6.80 16.98
N PHE A 354 8.98 7.87 17.22
CA PHE A 354 9.57 8.15 18.54
C PHE A 354 8.47 8.26 19.62
N VAL A 355 7.48 9.15 19.45
CA VAL A 355 6.39 9.29 20.45
C VAL A 355 5.61 7.99 20.66
N LEU A 356 5.36 7.21 19.59
CA LEU A 356 4.67 5.92 19.70
C LEU A 356 5.52 4.84 20.40
N TYR A 357 6.83 4.81 20.24
CA TYR A 357 7.71 3.86 20.94
C TYR A 357 7.66 4.08 22.46
N THR A 358 7.82 5.34 22.93
CA THR A 358 7.63 5.68 24.35
C THR A 358 6.23 5.33 24.85
N LEU A 359 5.19 5.67 24.09
CA LEU A 359 3.80 5.46 24.51
C LEU A 359 3.42 3.97 24.58
N LEU A 360 3.89 3.14 23.64
CA LEU A 360 3.69 1.69 23.69
C LEU A 360 4.42 1.07 24.88
N GLY A 361 5.69 1.44 25.10
CA GLY A 361 6.46 0.98 26.26
C GLY A 361 5.81 1.35 27.59
N ALA A 362 5.32 2.59 27.74
CA ALA A 362 4.62 3.06 28.94
C ALA A 362 3.26 2.35 29.18
N LEU A 363 2.66 1.77 28.14
CA LEU A 363 1.44 0.95 28.22
C LEU A 363 1.73 -0.55 28.35
N GLY A 364 2.99 -0.98 28.40
CA GLY A 364 3.39 -2.40 28.38
C GLY A 364 3.08 -3.10 27.04
N ALA A 365 2.78 -2.35 25.99
CA ALA A 365 2.46 -2.88 24.67
C ALA A 365 3.75 -3.11 23.85
N PRO A 366 3.80 -4.16 23.00
CA PRO A 366 4.97 -4.43 22.17
C PRO A 366 5.35 -3.23 21.28
N THR A 367 6.54 -2.69 21.49
CA THR A 367 6.96 -1.41 20.88
C THR A 367 7.07 -1.48 19.35
N PHE A 368 7.20 -2.67 18.75
CA PHE A 368 7.29 -2.84 17.31
C PHE A 368 6.03 -2.38 16.52
N TYR A 369 4.91 -2.13 17.20
CA TYR A 369 3.72 -1.54 16.57
C TYR A 369 3.87 -0.05 16.24
N ASP A 370 4.91 0.63 16.74
CA ASP A 370 5.25 2.04 16.50
C ASP A 370 5.05 2.49 15.05
N LYS A 371 5.77 1.85 14.12
CA LYS A 371 5.75 2.06 12.67
C LYS A 371 4.42 1.68 12.01
N LEU A 372 3.66 0.75 12.59
CA LEU A 372 2.41 0.24 12.02
C LEU A 372 1.22 1.14 12.37
N LEU A 373 1.21 1.70 13.58
CA LEU A 373 0.24 2.71 14.02
C LEU A 373 0.56 4.10 13.43
N CYS A 374 1.84 4.44 13.23
CA CYS A 374 2.25 5.75 12.73
C CYS A 374 1.77 6.03 11.29
N VAL A 375 1.91 5.07 10.35
CA VAL A 375 1.66 5.35 8.92
C VAL A 375 0.21 5.72 8.59
N PRO A 376 -0.83 5.08 9.15
CA PRO A 376 -2.21 5.54 8.94
C PRO A 376 -2.47 6.96 9.46
N ILE A 377 -1.93 7.32 10.63
CA ILE A 377 -2.05 8.66 11.20
C ILE A 377 -1.39 9.69 10.27
N LEU A 378 -0.24 9.35 9.69
CA LEU A 378 0.42 10.19 8.68
C LEU A 378 -0.37 10.30 7.38
N ASN A 379 -0.97 9.22 6.87
CA ASN A 379 -1.78 9.30 5.65
C ASN A 379 -2.97 10.28 5.82
N LEU A 380 -3.56 10.36 7.01
CA LEU A 380 -4.55 11.40 7.34
C LEU A 380 -3.91 12.80 7.39
N SER A 381 -2.71 12.93 7.96
CA SER A 381 -2.01 14.22 8.07
C SER A 381 -1.69 14.87 6.71
N VAL A 382 -1.56 14.09 5.63
CA VAL A 382 -1.37 14.61 4.26
C VAL A 382 -2.44 15.63 3.87
N ILE A 383 -3.69 15.46 4.32
CA ILE A 383 -4.79 16.39 4.04
C ILE A 383 -4.55 17.76 4.71
N ALA A 384 -3.91 17.79 5.88
CA ALA A 384 -3.50 19.01 6.56
C ALA A 384 -2.22 19.60 5.97
N ILE A 385 -1.21 18.77 5.67
CA ILE A 385 0.07 19.18 5.09
C ILE A 385 -0.14 19.82 3.71
N ASP A 386 -0.95 19.20 2.82
CA ASP A 386 -1.29 19.77 1.51
C ASP A 386 -1.99 21.14 1.65
N LYS A 387 -2.81 21.36 2.68
CA LYS A 387 -3.44 22.67 2.98
C LYS A 387 -2.41 23.69 3.46
N ILE A 388 -1.59 23.33 4.44
CA ILE A 388 -0.57 24.21 5.03
C ILE A 388 0.42 24.68 3.95
N VAL A 389 0.94 23.76 3.13
CA VAL A 389 1.88 24.10 2.06
C VAL A 389 1.26 24.99 0.99
N ARG A 390 -0.06 24.86 0.72
CA ARG A 390 -0.79 25.79 -0.17
C ARG A 390 -0.97 27.18 0.46
N SER A 391 -1.25 27.29 1.77
CA SER A 391 -1.32 28.59 2.46
C SER A 391 0.04 29.30 2.58
N VAL A 392 1.15 28.56 2.47
CA VAL A 392 2.52 29.13 2.48
C VAL A 392 2.93 29.67 1.09
N GLN A 393 2.05 29.64 0.09
CA GLN A 393 2.28 30.28 -1.22
C GLN A 393 2.14 31.81 -1.17
N SER A 394 3.08 32.47 -0.48
CA SER A 394 3.48 33.85 -0.73
C SER A 394 4.87 33.85 -1.37
N GLU A 395 5.02 34.49 -2.52
CA GLU A 395 6.15 34.28 -3.46
C GLU A 395 7.53 34.72 -2.93
N ASN A 396 7.58 35.39 -1.78
CA ASN A 396 8.77 36.03 -1.23
C ASN A 396 9.61 35.14 -0.29
N VAL A 397 9.08 34.04 0.26
CA VAL A 397 9.77 33.28 1.33
C VAL A 397 10.48 32.01 0.83
N LEU A 398 9.96 31.34 -0.20
CA LEU A 398 10.50 30.07 -0.70
C LEU A 398 11.42 30.21 -1.94
N ASN A 399 11.71 31.43 -2.38
CA ASN A 399 12.39 31.71 -3.65
C ASN A 399 13.92 31.46 -3.64
N VAL A 400 14.43 30.75 -2.62
CA VAL A 400 15.84 30.30 -2.56
C VAL A 400 16.08 29.14 -3.55
N TRP A 401 15.06 28.32 -3.85
CA TRP A 401 15.14 27.20 -4.80
C TRP A 401 14.07 27.32 -5.88
N LYS A 402 14.45 27.85 -7.06
CA LYS A 402 13.53 28.08 -8.19
C LYS A 402 12.79 26.80 -8.61
N GLN A 403 11.46 26.84 -8.47
CA GLN A 403 10.53 25.71 -8.65
C GLN A 403 10.58 25.05 -10.05
N ASN A 404 11.09 25.76 -11.07
CA ASN A 404 11.18 25.27 -12.45
C ASN A 404 12.53 24.63 -12.83
N TRP A 405 13.57 24.66 -11.99
CA TRP A 405 14.94 24.34 -12.47
C TRP A 405 15.27 22.84 -12.54
N MET A 406 14.71 22.01 -11.65
CA MET A 406 15.31 20.70 -11.30
C MET A 406 14.27 19.58 -11.03
N SER A 407 13.21 19.45 -11.83
CA SER A 407 12.07 18.51 -11.63
C SER A 407 12.37 16.99 -11.69
N GLY A 408 13.63 16.61 -11.64
CA GLY A 408 14.11 15.25 -11.37
C GLY A 408 15.53 15.26 -10.77
N ARG A 409 16.39 16.16 -11.28
CA ARG A 409 17.74 16.40 -10.74
C ARG A 409 17.78 16.85 -9.27
N ALA A 410 16.74 17.52 -8.75
CA ALA A 410 16.68 17.89 -7.33
C ALA A 410 16.61 16.65 -6.45
N ASN A 411 15.90 15.61 -6.87
CA ASN A 411 15.88 14.34 -6.14
C ASN A 411 17.25 13.68 -6.12
N LEU A 412 18.02 13.75 -7.21
CA LEU A 412 19.40 13.26 -7.23
C LEU A 412 20.31 14.03 -6.26
N ALA A 413 20.15 15.35 -6.13
CA ALA A 413 20.87 16.14 -5.13
C ALA A 413 20.51 15.71 -3.70
N HIS A 414 19.22 15.48 -3.40
CA HIS A 414 18.81 14.91 -2.11
C HIS A 414 19.35 13.49 -1.89
N MET A 415 19.43 12.66 -2.93
CA MET A 415 19.98 11.30 -2.83
C MET A 415 21.48 11.33 -2.56
N ILE A 416 22.25 12.21 -3.21
CA ILE A 416 23.68 12.39 -2.94
C ILE A 416 23.89 12.85 -1.49
N ALA A 417 23.11 13.84 -1.02
CA ALA A 417 23.16 14.26 0.38
C ALA A 417 22.80 13.12 1.35
N TRP A 418 21.79 12.31 1.02
CA TRP A 418 21.38 11.16 1.83
C TRP A 418 22.44 10.03 1.85
N VAL A 419 23.12 9.78 0.74
CA VAL A 419 24.28 8.88 0.65
C VAL A 419 25.47 9.38 1.48
N VAL A 420 25.76 10.69 1.48
CA VAL A 420 26.82 11.28 2.32
C VAL A 420 26.48 11.20 3.81
N ILE A 421 25.21 11.41 4.19
CA ILE A 421 24.75 11.29 5.58
C ILE A 421 24.80 9.83 6.04
N PHE A 422 24.20 8.88 5.30
CA PHE A 422 24.21 7.47 5.65
C PHE A 422 25.63 6.86 5.65
N GLY A 423 26.47 7.26 4.69
CA GLY A 423 27.88 6.89 4.65
C GLY A 423 28.65 7.39 5.88
N SER A 424 28.44 8.65 6.29
CA SER A 424 28.99 9.20 7.53
C SER A 424 28.52 8.44 8.77
N MET A 425 27.22 8.13 8.87
CA MET A 425 26.68 7.31 9.97
C MET A 425 27.32 5.92 10.03
N SER A 426 27.50 5.28 8.87
CA SER A 426 28.10 3.94 8.78
C SER A 426 29.58 3.93 9.14
N VAL A 427 30.34 4.95 8.74
CA VAL A 427 31.75 5.13 9.17
C VAL A 427 31.87 5.38 10.68
N LEU A 428 30.86 5.99 11.30
CA LEU A 428 30.76 6.18 12.75
C LEU A 428 30.18 4.96 13.49
N GLY A 429 29.94 3.83 12.81
CA GLY A 429 29.36 2.62 13.41
C GLY A 429 27.87 2.72 13.77
N LYS A 430 27.18 3.78 13.35
CA LYS A 430 25.78 4.11 13.72
C LYS A 430 24.71 3.43 12.83
N THR A 431 25.08 2.35 12.14
CA THR A 431 24.19 1.58 11.24
C THR A 431 24.41 0.06 11.44
N ASP A 432 25.30 -0.56 10.66
CA ASP A 432 25.65 -1.98 10.71
C ASP A 432 26.82 -2.29 11.68
N GLY A 433 27.12 -1.36 12.61
CA GLY A 433 28.13 -1.54 13.65
C GLY A 433 27.53 -2.07 14.96
N GLN A 434 28.37 -2.51 15.90
CA GLN A 434 27.91 -2.89 17.24
C GLN A 434 27.33 -1.68 17.98
N HIS A 435 26.12 -1.82 18.50
CA HIS A 435 25.44 -0.80 19.28
C HIS A 435 25.86 -0.88 20.75
N THR A 436 25.85 0.25 21.47
CA THR A 436 26.16 0.24 22.92
C THR A 436 25.16 -0.60 23.71
N GLY A 437 23.89 -0.62 23.27
CA GLY A 437 22.84 -1.46 23.86
C GLY A 437 22.90 -2.95 23.49
N ASP A 438 23.83 -3.41 22.64
CA ASP A 438 24.08 -4.84 22.45
C ASP A 438 24.77 -5.47 23.69
N SER A 439 25.36 -4.63 24.54
CA SER A 439 26.12 -5.05 25.71
C SER A 439 25.20 -5.27 26.92
N LEU A 440 25.02 -6.53 27.32
CA LEU A 440 24.35 -6.86 28.59
C LEU A 440 25.04 -6.20 29.81
N PRO A 441 26.38 -6.16 29.93
CA PRO A 441 27.05 -5.40 31.00
C PRO A 441 26.71 -3.90 31.02
N PHE A 442 26.48 -3.27 29.86
CA PHE A 442 26.08 -1.85 29.80
C PHE A 442 24.70 -1.64 30.44
N TRP A 443 23.70 -2.46 30.10
CA TRP A 443 22.39 -2.38 30.72
C TRP A 443 22.42 -2.70 32.22
N GLN A 444 23.24 -3.68 32.63
CA GLN A 444 23.43 -4.00 34.05
C GLN A 444 24.04 -2.83 34.83
N GLN A 445 25.00 -2.11 34.25
CA GLN A 445 25.57 -0.91 34.84
C GLN A 445 24.56 0.25 34.90
N ALA A 446 23.85 0.52 33.81
CA ALA A 446 22.83 1.57 33.76
C ALA A 446 21.74 1.39 34.83
N CYS A 447 21.23 0.15 35.01
CA CYS A 447 20.25 -0.17 36.05
C CYS A 447 20.79 -0.09 37.50
N VAL A 448 22.11 0.04 37.69
CA VAL A 448 22.74 0.30 39.00
C VAL A 448 23.00 1.80 39.21
N GLU A 449 23.18 2.57 38.13
CA GLU A 449 23.46 4.00 38.18
C GLU A 449 22.20 4.88 38.31
N GLY A 450 21.06 4.47 37.75
CA GLY A 450 19.72 5.03 38.06
C GLY A 450 18.87 5.42 36.85
#